data_AF-A0A1U7QMW5-F1
#
_entry.id   AF-A0A1U7QMW5-F1
#
_cell.length_a   1.000
_cell.length_b   1.000
_cell.length_c   1.000
_cell.angle_alpha   90.00
_cell.angle_beta   90.00
_cell.angle_gamma   90.00
#
_symmetry.space_group_name_H-M   'P 1'
#
loop_
_entity.id
_entity.type
_entity.pdbx_description
1 polymer ?
#
loop_
_entity_poly.entity_id
_entity_poly.type
_entity_poly.pdbx_seq_one_letter_code
_entity_poly.pdbx_strand_id
1 'polypeptide(L)'
;MGPRGAPLLAVALVLGLCVLVEGQKPSPCQCSRMTPKNRKNCGFSGISSDECFDRGCCFNSSVPGVPWCFQPLPKEESEQCVMEVSTRKNCGFPGISPKECASRQCCFSDSIPEVPWCFYPQSVQDCHY
;
A
#
# COMPACT_ATOMS: atom_id res chain seq x y z
N MET A 1 47.44 19.05 42.93
CA MET A 1 47.99 17.70 42.66
C MET A 1 46.85 16.79 42.25
N GLY A 2 47.03 15.99 41.18
CA GLY A 2 46.01 15.11 40.58
C GLY A 2 45.60 13.90 41.45
N PRO A 3 44.82 12.94 40.91
CA PRO A 3 45.12 12.19 39.67
C PRO A 3 43.95 12.21 38.66
N ARG A 4 44.14 12.26 37.32
CA ARG A 4 44.76 11.29 36.38
C ARG A 4 44.08 9.92 36.34
N GLY A 5 43.11 9.80 35.44
CA GLY A 5 43.00 8.73 34.45
C GLY A 5 42.42 7.38 34.89
N ALA A 6 41.32 6.99 34.24
CA ALA A 6 41.08 5.61 33.84
C ALA A 6 40.31 5.63 32.49
N PRO A 7 40.88 5.08 31.41
CA PRO A 7 40.15 4.82 30.17
C PRO A 7 39.42 3.46 30.27
N LEU A 8 38.70 3.09 29.20
CA LEU A 8 38.05 1.78 28.95
C LEU A 8 36.63 1.68 29.56
N LEU A 9 35.55 1.32 28.87
CA LEU A 9 35.36 0.51 27.65
C LEU A 9 34.14 1.04 26.89
N ALA A 10 34.31 1.50 25.65
CA ALA A 10 33.19 1.69 24.74
C ALA A 10 32.79 0.31 24.20
N VAL A 11 31.81 -0.33 24.85
CA VAL A 11 31.18 -1.55 24.31
C VAL A 11 30.20 -1.09 23.23
N ALA A 12 30.67 -1.02 21.99
CA ALA A 12 29.82 -0.87 20.81
C ALA A 12 29.11 -2.21 20.54
N LEU A 13 27.96 -2.43 21.17
CA LEU A 13 27.01 -3.48 20.78
C LEU A 13 26.38 -3.07 19.44
N VAL A 14 27.05 -3.38 18.33
CA VAL A 14 26.45 -3.31 17.00
C VAL A 14 25.50 -4.51 16.88
N LEU A 15 24.31 -4.39 17.46
CA LEU A 15 23.22 -5.31 17.17
C LEU A 15 22.84 -5.09 15.71
N GLY A 16 23.30 -6.00 14.85
CA GLY A 16 22.92 -6.07 13.45
C GLY A 16 21.41 -6.29 13.33
N LEU A 17 20.69 -5.19 13.14
CA LEU A 17 19.28 -5.20 12.74
C LEU A 17 19.20 -5.69 11.30
N CYS A 18 19.24 -7.01 11.10
CA CYS A 18 18.60 -7.61 9.93
C CYS A 18 17.11 -7.39 10.10
N VAL A 19 16.60 -6.25 9.65
CA VAL A 19 15.16 -6.03 9.54
C VAL A 19 14.69 -6.98 8.45
N LEU A 20 14.07 -8.09 8.84
CA LEU A 20 13.26 -8.87 7.92
C LEU A 20 12.15 -7.92 7.46
N VAL A 21 12.24 -7.43 6.23
CA VAL A 21 11.14 -6.70 5.59
C VAL A 21 10.08 -7.75 5.27
N GLU A 22 9.32 -8.14 6.28
CA GLU A 22 8.08 -8.88 6.09
C GLU A 22 7.09 -7.94 5.38
N GLY A 23 6.45 -8.43 4.33
CA GLY A 23 5.48 -7.64 3.58
C GLY A 23 4.27 -7.38 4.47
N GLN A 24 3.93 -6.11 4.71
CA GLN A 24 2.72 -5.79 5.48
C GLN A 24 1.49 -6.30 4.71
N LYS A 25 0.66 -7.14 5.36
CA LYS A 25 -0.58 -7.65 4.76
C LYS A 25 -1.42 -6.49 4.21
N PRO A 26 -1.77 -6.49 2.90
CA PRO A 26 -2.58 -5.42 2.31
C PRO A 26 -3.98 -5.38 2.93
N SER A 27 -4.64 -4.22 2.87
CA SER A 27 -6.00 -4.07 3.37
C SER A 27 -7.03 -4.74 2.45
N PRO A 28 -8.26 -5.00 2.93
CA PRO A 28 -9.31 -5.57 2.09
C PRO A 28 -9.60 -4.72 0.84
N CYS A 29 -9.63 -3.39 0.96
CA CYS A 29 -9.91 -2.52 -0.19
C CYS A 29 -8.78 -2.57 -1.23
N GLN A 30 -7.53 -2.77 -0.81
CA GLN A 30 -6.40 -2.93 -1.74
C GLN A 30 -6.53 -4.21 -2.58
N CYS A 31 -7.27 -5.21 -2.09
CA CYS A 31 -7.47 -6.50 -2.75
C CYS A 31 -8.76 -6.55 -3.56
N SER A 32 -9.93 -6.30 -2.95
CA SER A 32 -11.23 -6.49 -3.62
C SER A 32 -11.53 -5.44 -4.69
N ARG A 33 -10.94 -4.24 -4.62
CA ARG A 33 -11.14 -3.19 -5.64
C ARG A 33 -10.24 -3.36 -6.86
N MET A 34 -9.36 -4.37 -6.88
CA MET A 34 -8.55 -4.68 -8.06
C MET A 34 -9.36 -5.48 -9.07
N THR A 35 -9.62 -4.92 -10.25
CA THR A 35 -10.23 -5.65 -11.36
C THR A 35 -9.39 -6.90 -11.70
N PRO A 36 -9.99 -8.10 -11.80
CA PRO A 36 -9.25 -9.33 -12.04
C PRO A 36 -8.30 -9.30 -13.24
N LYS A 37 -8.68 -8.60 -14.32
CA LYS A 37 -7.86 -8.45 -15.54
C LYS A 37 -6.62 -7.57 -15.35
N ASN A 38 -6.61 -6.72 -14.32
CA ASN A 38 -5.52 -5.79 -14.03
C ASN A 38 -4.55 -6.36 -12.97
N ARG A 39 -4.86 -7.53 -12.40
CA ARG A 39 -4.00 -8.22 -11.42
C ARG A 39 -2.61 -8.49 -12.01
N LYS A 40 -1.58 -8.04 -11.30
CA LYS A 40 -0.18 -8.37 -11.60
C LYS A 40 0.28 -9.45 -10.66
N ASN A 41 0.84 -10.54 -11.19
CA ASN A 41 1.29 -11.68 -10.40
C ASN A 41 2.30 -11.26 -9.31
N CYS A 42 2.12 -11.78 -8.10
CA CYS A 42 3.00 -11.54 -6.94
C CYS A 42 3.41 -12.84 -6.20
N GLY A 43 3.29 -13.99 -6.86
CA GLY A 43 3.65 -15.28 -6.27
C GLY A 43 4.16 -16.26 -7.30
N PHE A 44 4.47 -17.47 -6.84
CA PHE A 44 4.71 -18.61 -7.71
C PHE A 44 3.44 -19.45 -7.86
N SER A 45 3.41 -20.31 -8.87
CA SER A 45 2.29 -21.22 -9.13
C SER A 45 2.07 -22.16 -7.94
N GLY A 46 0.83 -22.23 -7.44
CA GLY A 46 0.50 -23.09 -6.30
C GLY A 46 0.81 -22.49 -4.93
N ILE A 47 1.21 -21.21 -4.85
CA ILE A 47 1.37 -20.49 -3.59
C ILE A 47 0.08 -20.56 -2.74
N SER A 48 0.24 -20.74 -1.44
CA SER A 48 -0.88 -20.72 -0.50
C SER A 48 -1.42 -19.30 -0.26
N SER A 49 -2.64 -19.20 0.28
CA SER A 49 -3.22 -17.91 0.66
C SER A 49 -2.35 -17.16 1.67
N ASP A 50 -1.93 -17.85 2.74
CA ASP A 50 -1.16 -17.23 3.82
C ASP A 50 0.22 -16.77 3.34
N GLU A 51 0.93 -17.62 2.58
CA GLU A 51 2.23 -17.25 2.02
C GLU A 51 2.13 -16.08 1.03
N CYS A 52 1.02 -15.94 0.29
CA CYS A 52 0.79 -14.77 -0.54
C CYS A 52 0.61 -13.48 0.31
N PHE A 53 -0.15 -13.55 1.40
CA PHE A 53 -0.35 -12.41 2.30
C PHE A 53 0.92 -12.03 3.06
N ASP A 54 1.73 -13.00 3.49
CA ASP A 54 3.01 -12.78 4.18
C ASP A 54 4.05 -12.11 3.27
N ARG A 55 3.90 -12.28 1.95
CA ARG A 55 4.67 -11.55 0.93
C ARG A 55 4.17 -10.12 0.70
N GLY A 56 3.16 -9.67 1.44
CA GLY A 56 2.53 -8.36 1.28
C GLY A 56 1.64 -8.27 0.04
N CYS A 57 1.07 -9.39 -0.40
CA CYS A 57 0.24 -9.46 -1.60
C CYS A 57 -1.19 -9.95 -1.33
N CYS A 58 -2.07 -9.73 -2.31
CA CYS A 58 -3.48 -10.11 -2.22
C CYS A 58 -3.69 -11.51 -2.78
N PHE A 59 -4.51 -12.31 -2.10
CA PHE A 59 -4.89 -13.63 -2.58
C PHE A 59 -6.39 -13.69 -2.91
N ASN A 60 -6.75 -14.17 -4.10
CA ASN A 60 -8.14 -14.45 -4.48
C ASN A 60 -8.20 -15.49 -5.63
N SER A 61 -8.67 -16.69 -5.32
CA SER A 61 -8.75 -17.82 -6.26
C SER A 61 -10.11 -18.01 -6.94
N SER A 62 -11.07 -17.11 -6.68
CA SER A 62 -12.46 -17.24 -7.19
C SER A 62 -12.59 -16.99 -8.69
N VAL A 63 -11.57 -16.41 -9.34
CA VAL A 63 -11.58 -16.09 -10.77
C VAL A 63 -10.52 -16.93 -11.50
N PRO A 64 -10.90 -17.78 -12.46
CA PRO A 64 -9.94 -18.56 -13.25
C PRO A 64 -9.27 -17.69 -14.33
N GLY A 65 -8.09 -18.11 -14.79
CA GLY A 65 -7.38 -17.47 -15.90
C GLY A 65 -6.69 -16.14 -15.57
N VAL A 66 -6.62 -15.77 -14.28
CA VAL A 66 -5.91 -14.58 -13.78
C VAL A 66 -5.02 -14.97 -12.58
N PRO A 67 -4.01 -14.15 -12.22
CA PRO A 67 -3.21 -14.41 -11.04
C PRO A 67 -4.06 -14.49 -9.76
N TRP A 68 -3.86 -15.54 -8.97
CA TRP A 68 -4.50 -15.71 -7.67
C TRP A 68 -3.77 -14.98 -6.56
N CYS A 69 -2.43 -14.97 -6.61
CA CYS A 69 -1.61 -14.09 -5.78
C CYS A 69 -1.18 -12.88 -6.61
N PHE A 70 -1.60 -11.68 -6.22
CA PHE A 70 -1.41 -10.47 -7.01
C PHE A 70 -1.00 -9.26 -6.18
N GLN A 71 -0.36 -8.30 -6.83
CA GLN A 71 0.04 -7.04 -6.21
C GLN A 71 -1.20 -6.26 -5.74
N PRO A 72 -1.19 -5.72 -4.51
CA PRO A 72 -2.28 -4.88 -4.02
C PRO A 72 -2.36 -3.56 -4.80
N LEU A 73 -3.50 -2.87 -4.70
CA LEU A 73 -3.54 -1.44 -5.04
C LEU A 73 -2.60 -0.65 -4.13
N PRO A 74 -2.09 0.51 -4.57
CA PRO A 74 -1.28 1.38 -3.72
C PRO A 74 -2.00 1.73 -2.41
N LYS A 75 -1.24 1.77 -1.33
CA LYS A 75 -1.72 2.26 -0.04
C LYS A 75 -1.95 3.76 -0.12
N GLU A 76 -3.09 4.20 0.39
CA GLU A 76 -3.48 5.61 0.47
C GLU A 76 -3.64 6.00 1.96
N GLU A 77 -3.73 7.30 2.23
CA GLU A 77 -3.96 7.84 3.59
C GLU A 77 -5.28 7.32 4.23
N SER A 78 -6.23 6.90 3.40
CA SER A 78 -7.52 6.35 3.83
C SER A 78 -7.96 5.22 2.89
N GLU A 79 -8.55 4.18 3.47
CA GLU A 79 -9.16 3.05 2.74
C GLU A 79 -10.26 3.51 1.76
N GLN A 80 -10.87 4.66 2.02
CA GLN A 80 -11.85 5.26 1.11
C GLN A 80 -11.22 5.76 -0.20
N CYS A 81 -9.91 6.03 -0.20
CA CYS A 81 -9.16 6.54 -1.35
C CYS A 81 -8.47 5.45 -2.17
N VAL A 82 -8.40 4.22 -1.64
CA VAL A 82 -7.81 3.07 -2.33
C VAL A 82 -8.71 2.64 -3.49
N MET A 83 -8.32 2.89 -4.73
CA MET A 83 -9.08 2.45 -5.91
C MET A 83 -8.20 2.38 -7.15
N GLU A 84 -8.70 1.71 -8.19
CA GLU A 84 -8.07 1.78 -9.50
C GLU A 84 -8.20 3.18 -10.10
N VAL A 85 -7.16 3.56 -10.84
CA VAL A 85 -7.07 4.86 -11.51
C VAL A 85 -8.23 5.07 -12.47
N SER A 86 -8.64 4.03 -13.18
CA SER A 86 -9.78 4.04 -14.10
C SER A 86 -11.12 4.26 -13.40
N THR A 87 -11.20 4.04 -12.08
CA THR A 87 -12.41 4.28 -11.28
C THR A 87 -12.46 5.69 -10.68
N ARG A 88 -11.36 6.45 -10.74
CA ARG A 88 -11.30 7.82 -10.18
C ARG A 88 -12.33 8.71 -10.87
N LYS A 89 -13.28 9.22 -10.09
CA LYS A 89 -14.24 10.23 -10.52
C LYS A 89 -13.75 11.60 -10.07
N ASN A 90 -13.55 12.52 -11.03
CA ASN A 90 -13.01 13.84 -10.77
C ASN A 90 -13.86 14.61 -9.74
N CYS A 91 -13.22 15.09 -8.67
CA CYS A 91 -13.80 15.91 -7.62
C CYS A 91 -13.13 17.30 -7.54
N GLY A 92 -12.29 17.67 -8.49
CA GLY A 92 -11.54 18.92 -8.48
C GLY A 92 -11.53 19.63 -9.83
N PHE A 93 -10.42 20.32 -10.08
CA PHE A 93 -10.12 21.03 -11.31
C PHE A 93 -8.60 21.02 -11.56
N PRO A 94 -8.13 21.29 -12.79
CA PRO A 94 -6.70 21.33 -13.10
C PRO A 94 -5.94 22.30 -12.18
N GLY A 95 -4.86 21.83 -11.55
CA GLY A 95 -4.04 22.64 -10.64
C GLY A 95 -4.61 22.82 -9.22
N ILE A 96 -5.70 22.12 -8.86
CA ILE A 96 -6.20 22.12 -7.47
C ILE A 96 -5.11 21.66 -6.49
N SER A 97 -4.98 22.36 -5.37
CA SER A 97 -4.01 21.99 -4.33
C SER A 97 -4.49 20.76 -3.52
N PRO A 98 -3.58 19.97 -2.91
CA PRO A 98 -3.96 18.86 -2.03
C PRO A 98 -4.89 19.33 -0.88
N LYS A 99 -4.58 20.49 -0.29
CA LYS A 99 -5.36 21.08 0.81
C LYS A 99 -6.78 21.45 0.39
N GLU A 100 -6.95 22.02 -0.80
CA GLU A 100 -8.27 22.37 -1.33
C GLU A 100 -9.07 21.15 -1.77
N CYS A 101 -8.41 20.10 -2.29
CA CYS A 101 -9.07 18.82 -2.55
C CYS A 101 -9.58 18.19 -1.24
N ALA A 102 -8.76 18.20 -0.19
CA ALA A 102 -9.13 17.66 1.12
C ALA A 102 -10.28 18.46 1.78
N SER A 103 -10.33 19.78 1.63
CA SER A 103 -11.44 20.59 2.15
C SER A 103 -12.78 20.31 1.45
N ARG A 104 -12.73 19.78 0.22
CA ARG A 104 -13.88 19.24 -0.53
C ARG A 104 -14.23 17.81 -0.14
N GLN A 105 -13.60 17.26 0.90
CA GLN A 105 -13.78 15.89 1.39
C GLN A 105 -13.45 14.83 0.32
N CYS A 106 -12.45 15.13 -0.51
CA CYS A 106 -12.01 14.26 -1.59
C CYS A 106 -10.58 13.75 -1.39
N CYS A 107 -10.25 12.71 -2.13
CA CYS A 107 -8.94 12.07 -2.14
C CYS A 107 -8.02 12.77 -3.12
N PHE A 108 -6.74 12.93 -2.74
CA PHE A 108 -5.72 13.54 -3.58
C PHE A 108 -4.57 12.56 -3.84
N SER A 109 -4.23 12.32 -5.11
CA SER A 109 -3.04 11.55 -5.52
C SER A 109 -2.59 11.99 -6.91
N ASP A 110 -1.40 12.58 -6.98
CA ASP A 110 -0.77 13.15 -8.17
C ASP A 110 0.32 12.26 -8.79
N SER A 111 0.44 11.02 -8.30
CA SER A 111 1.50 10.09 -8.71
C SER A 111 1.37 9.59 -10.16
N ILE A 112 0.24 9.87 -10.82
CA ILE A 112 -0.07 9.40 -12.17
C ILE A 112 -0.53 10.62 -13.00
N PRO A 113 0.11 10.89 -14.16
CA PRO A 113 -0.29 11.99 -15.04
C PRO A 113 -1.60 11.66 -15.78
N GLU A 114 -2.20 12.68 -16.38
CA GLU A 114 -3.37 12.56 -17.29
C GLU A 114 -4.62 11.92 -16.67
N VAL A 115 -4.71 11.89 -15.34
CA VAL A 115 -5.86 11.38 -14.59
C VAL A 115 -6.29 12.37 -13.51
N PRO A 116 -7.53 12.30 -13.00
CA PRO A 116 -7.95 13.18 -11.93
C PRO A 116 -7.08 12.98 -10.68
N TRP A 117 -6.35 14.04 -10.29
CA TRP A 117 -5.56 14.04 -9.05
C TRP A 117 -6.43 14.20 -7.82
N CYS A 118 -7.50 15.00 -7.93
CA CYS A 118 -8.54 15.10 -6.91
C CYS A 118 -9.77 14.28 -7.33
N PHE A 119 -10.13 13.26 -6.56
CA PHE A 119 -11.20 12.33 -6.90
C PHE A 119 -12.08 11.98 -5.69
N TYR A 120 -13.32 11.59 -5.97
CA TYR A 120 -14.26 11.21 -4.92
C TYR A 120 -13.81 9.94 -4.19
N PRO A 121 -14.00 9.87 -2.86
CA PRO A 121 -13.80 8.64 -2.09
C PRO A 121 -14.84 7.58 -2.47
N GLN A 122 -14.55 6.32 -2.12
CA GLN A 122 -15.47 5.19 -2.22
C GLN A 122 -15.75 4.58 -0.84
N SER A 123 -17.01 4.21 -0.59
CA SER A 123 -17.41 3.50 0.63
C SER A 123 -16.64 2.19 0.81
N VAL A 124 -16.17 1.93 2.03
CA VAL A 124 -15.38 0.73 2.37
C VAL A 124 -16.25 -0.50 2.71
N GLN A 125 -17.58 -0.37 2.68
CA GLN A 125 -18.50 -1.43 3.11
C GLN A 125 -18.37 -2.73 2.30
N ASP A 126 -18.03 -2.61 1.02
CA ASP A 126 -17.90 -3.77 0.11
C ASP A 126 -16.46 -4.31 0.03
N CYS A 127 -15.53 -3.79 0.85
CA CYS A 127 -14.15 -4.26 0.85
C CYS A 127 -14.01 -5.62 1.55
N HIS A 128 -13.32 -6.56 0.90
CA HIS A 128 -13.15 -7.95 1.37
C HIS A 128 -11.84 -8.55 0.84
N TYR A 129 -11.48 -9.74 1.30
CA TYR A 129 -10.42 -10.56 0.71
C TYR A 129 -11.02 -11.64 -0.20
#